data_AF-A0A439V342-F1
#
_entry.id   AF-A0A439V342-F1
#
_cell.length_a   1.000
_cell.length_b   1.000
_cell.length_c   1.000
_cell.angle_alpha   90.00
_cell.angle_beta   90.00
_cell.angle_gamma   90.00
#
_symmetry.space_group_name_H-M   'P 1'
#
loop_
_entity.id
_entity.type
_entity.pdbx_description
1 polymer ?
#
loop_
_entity_poly.entity_id
_entity_poly.type
_entity_poly.pdbx_seq_one_letter_code
_entity_poly.pdbx_strand_id
1 'polypeptide(L)'
;MKAVLGTTLRDVITGFSGVVVGRVEYLTGCNQALLQPKVGENGALIESVWIDEQRLGPVAGVARIKIDNGATPGADRPAPKR
;
A
#
# COMPACT_ATOMS: atom_id res chain seq x y z
N MET A 1 10.82 -8.07 4.06
CA MET A 1 10.72 -6.81 4.85
C MET A 1 9.24 -6.60 5.20
N LYS A 2 8.87 -6.10 6.38
CA LYS A 2 7.45 -5.80 6.67
C LYS A 2 7.00 -4.58 5.85
N ALA A 3 5.95 -4.70 5.05
CA ALA A 3 5.43 -3.58 4.29
C ALA A 3 4.74 -2.57 5.21
N VAL A 4 4.99 -1.28 4.97
CA VAL A 4 4.41 -0.19 5.76
C VAL A 4 3.53 0.67 4.86
N LEU A 5 2.27 0.88 5.25
CA LEU A 5 1.32 1.70 4.51
C LEU A 5 1.91 3.09 4.21
N GLY A 6 1.76 3.55 2.96
CA GLY A 6 2.25 4.83 2.47
C GLY A 6 3.74 4.83 2.06
N THR A 7 4.49 3.75 2.26
CA THR A 7 5.86 3.63 1.75
C THR A 7 5.87 3.16 0.30
N THR A 8 6.87 3.60 -0.47
CA THR A 8 7.08 3.12 -1.84
C THR A 8 8.01 1.92 -1.83
N LEU A 9 7.53 0.79 -2.35
CA LEU A 9 8.28 -0.46 -2.46
C LEU A 9 8.36 -0.90 -3.92
N ARG A 10 9.32 -1.77 -4.21
CA ARG A 10 9.54 -2.35 -5.53
C ARG A 10 9.62 -3.88 -5.43
N ASP A 11 8.92 -4.59 -6.29
CA ASP A 11 9.09 -6.02 -6.47
C ASP A 11 10.46 -6.29 -7.10
N VAL A 12 11.31 -7.06 -6.41
CA VAL A 12 12.68 -7.34 -6.87
C VAL A 12 12.73 -8.25 -8.10
N ILE A 13 11.64 -8.95 -8.43
CA ILE A 13 11.58 -9.85 -9.59
C ILE A 13 11.18 -9.08 -10.85
N THR A 14 10.02 -8.41 -10.84
CA THR A 14 9.49 -7.73 -12.04
C THR A 14 9.97 -6.29 -12.18
N GLY A 15 10.47 -5.69 -11.10
CA GLY A 15 10.78 -4.28 -11.03
C GLY A 15 9.56 -3.37 -10.86
N PHE A 16 8.35 -3.91 -10.78
CA PHE A 16 7.12 -3.16 -10.52
C PHE A 16 7.25 -2.38 -9.20
N SER A 17 6.87 -1.10 -9.20
CA SER A 17 6.98 -0.24 -8.02
C SER A 17 5.71 0.55 -7.80
N GLY A 18 5.41 0.79 -6.53
CA GLY A 18 4.19 1.48 -6.13
C GLY A 18 4.17 1.79 -4.65
N VAL A 19 3.17 2.59 -4.26
CA VAL A 19 2.91 2.91 -2.86
C VAL A 19 2.10 1.79 -2.24
N VAL A 20 2.48 1.35 -1.04
CA VAL A 20 1.71 0.37 -0.28
C VAL A 20 0.41 1.02 0.20
N VAL A 21 -0.72 0.65 -0.41
CA VAL A 21 -2.07 1.16 -0.07
C VAL A 21 -2.88 0.17 0.75
N GLY A 22 -2.47 -1.10 0.77
CA GLY A 22 -3.06 -2.16 1.57
C GLY A 22 -2.00 -3.13 2.05
N ARG A 23 -2.25 -3.77 3.18
CA ARG A 23 -1.44 -4.87 3.71
C ARG A 23 -2.38 -5.88 4.31
N VAL A 24 -2.18 -7.14 3.95
CA VAL A 24 -2.95 -8.26 4.47
C VAL A 24 -2.02 -9.16 5.27
N GLU A 25 -2.51 -9.61 6.42
CA GLU A 25 -1.85 -10.59 7.26
C GLU A 25 -2.74 -11.83 7.34
N TYR A 26 -2.15 -13.00 7.07
CA TYR A 26 -2.84 -14.27 7.14
C TYR A 26 -2.32 -15.06 8.34
N LEU A 27 -3.19 -15.90 8.94
CA LEU A 27 -2.83 -16.78 10.06
C LEU A 27 -1.59 -17.64 9.76
N THR A 28 -1.39 -18.02 8.50
CA THR A 28 -0.26 -18.84 8.03
C THR A 28 1.03 -18.05 7.78
N GLY A 29 1.01 -16.72 7.88
CA GLY A 29 2.19 -15.85 7.71
C GLY A 29 2.50 -15.39 6.29
N CYS A 30 1.68 -15.73 5.28
CA CYS A 30 1.86 -15.32 3.87
C CYS A 30 1.46 -13.85 3.62
N ASN A 31 2.05 -12.91 4.35
CA ASN A 31 1.68 -11.49 4.28
C ASN A 31 1.94 -10.91 2.89
N GLN A 32 1.00 -10.08 2.43
CA GLN A 32 1.12 -9.40 1.13
C GLN A 32 0.86 -7.92 1.28
N ALA A 33 1.45 -7.14 0.38
CA ALA A 33 1.23 -5.71 0.24
C ALA A 33 0.55 -5.43 -1.10
N LEU A 34 -0.43 -4.54 -1.09
CA LEU A 34 -1.07 -4.01 -2.29
C LEU A 34 -0.31 -2.77 -2.74
N LEU A 35 0.34 -2.84 -3.89
CA LEU A 35 1.08 -1.73 -4.47
C LEU A 35 0.23 -1.00 -5.51
N GLN A 36 -0.03 0.29 -5.28
CA GLN A 36 -0.61 1.20 -6.26
C GLN A 36 0.53 1.91 -7.01
N PRO A 37 0.71 1.66 -8.32
CA PRO A 37 1.66 2.41 -9.13
C PRO A 37 1.15 3.84 -9.39
N LYS A 38 2.05 4.70 -9.89
CA LYS A 38 1.66 6.00 -10.45
C LYS A 38 0.79 5.80 -11.69
N VAL A 39 0.03 6.83 -12.06
CA VAL A 39 -0.69 6.87 -13.34
C VAL A 39 0.26 6.64 -14.51
N GLY A 40 -0.24 6.02 -15.57
CA GLY A 40 0.50 5.86 -16.82
C GLY A 40 0.75 7.20 -17.52
N GLU A 41 1.57 7.17 -18.58
CA GLU A 41 1.92 8.38 -19.35
C GLU A 41 0.70 9.07 -19.97
N ASN A 42 -0.36 8.31 -20.27
CA ASN A 42 -1.64 8.81 -20.76
C ASN A 42 -2.59 9.30 -19.63
N GLY A 43 -2.13 9.34 -18.38
CA GLY A 43 -2.94 9.67 -17.21
C GLY A 43 -3.90 8.58 -16.77
N ALA A 44 -3.88 7.40 -17.40
CA ALA A 44 -4.76 6.29 -17.00
C ALA A 44 -4.34 5.73 -15.64
N LEU A 45 -5.34 5.38 -14.84
CA LEU A 45 -5.16 4.60 -13.62
C LEU A 45 -4.67 3.20 -14.01
N ILE A 46 -3.62 2.74 -13.33
CA ILE A 46 -3.11 1.38 -13.45
C ILE A 46 -3.56 0.62 -12.21
N GLU A 47 -4.02 -0.61 -12.42
CA GLU A 47 -4.49 -1.47 -11.33
C GLU A 47 -3.40 -1.74 -10.29
N SER A 48 -3.83 -1.80 -9.03
CA SER A 48 -2.96 -2.22 -7.93
C SER A 48 -2.73 -3.73 -7.95
N VAL A 49 -1.55 -4.17 -7.50
CA VAL A 49 -1.17 -5.60 -7.48
C VAL A 49 -0.77 -6.04 -6.08
N TRP A 50 -1.29 -7.20 -5.65
CA TRP A 50 -0.86 -7.86 -4.41
C TRP A 50 0.47 -8.60 -4.63
N ILE A 51 1.45 -8.29 -3.80
CA ILE A 51 2.79 -8.88 -3.87
C ILE A 51 3.21 -9.36 -2.48
N ASP A 52 3.81 -10.54 -2.43
CA ASP A 52 4.37 -11.10 -1.20
C ASP A 52 5.47 -10.20 -0.60
N GLU A 53 5.44 -9.97 0.71
CA GLU A 53 6.37 -9.10 1.42
C GLU A 53 7.85 -9.52 1.27
N GLN A 54 8.13 -10.79 0.99
CA GLN A 54 9.47 -11.31 0.77
C GLN A 54 10.06 -10.86 -0.57
N ARG A 55 9.21 -10.49 -1.53
CA ARG A 55 9.61 -9.97 -2.84
C ARG A 55 9.83 -8.46 -2.86
N LEU A 56 9.51 -7.76 -1.78
CA LEU A 56 9.52 -6.30 -1.75
C LEU A 56 10.84 -5.74 -1.23
N GLY A 57 11.45 -4.86 -2.02
CA GLY A 57 12.60 -4.04 -1.67
C GLY A 57 12.23 -2.56 -1.48
N PRO A 58 12.94 -1.83 -0.62
CA PRO A 58 12.71 -0.40 -0.42
C PRO A 58 13.15 0.42 -1.64
N VAL A 59 12.42 1.49 -1.93
CA VAL A 59 12.85 2.52 -2.90
C VAL A 59 13.40 3.72 -2.12
N ALA A 60 14.72 3.95 -2.24
CA ALA A 60 15.39 5.03 -1.53
C ALA A 60 14.96 6.43 -2.05
N GLY A 61 15.02 7.44 -1.18
CA GLY A 61 14.75 8.83 -1.55
C GLY A 61 13.27 9.19 -1.72
N VAL A 62 12.34 8.26 -1.48
CA VAL A 62 10.90 8.54 -1.54
C VAL A 62 10.33 8.69 -0.12
N ALA A 63 9.78 9.85 0.17
CA ALA A 63 9.11 10.11 1.45
C ALA A 63 7.83 9.26 1.57
N ARG A 64 7.56 8.78 2.79
CA ARG A 64 6.32 8.08 3.10
C ARG A 64 5.14 9.03 2.94
N ILE A 65 4.14 8.61 2.16
CA ILE A 65 2.88 9.34 2.03
C ILE A 65 2.11 9.21 3.34
N LYS A 66 1.67 10.36 3.87
CA LYS A 66 0.75 10.47 4.99
C LYS A 66 -0.48 11.23 4.51
N ILE A 67 -1.64 10.62 4.65
CA ILE A 67 -2.92 11.27 4.41
C ILE A 67 -3.47 11.64 5.78
N ASP A 68 -3.73 12.93 5.99
CA ASP A 68 -4.40 13.40 7.20
C ASP A 68 -5.91 13.17 7.05
N ASN A 69 -6.44 12.28 7.88
CA ASN A 69 -7.87 11.96 7.91
C ASN A 69 -8.51 12.32 9.27
N GLY A 70 -7.92 13.27 10.00
CA GLY A 70 -8.33 13.62 11.36
C GLY A 70 -9.68 14.32 11.47
N ALA A 71 -10.16 14.97 10.41
CA ALA A 71 -11.43 15.71 10.42
C ALA A 71 -12.67 14.85 10.13
N THR A 72 -12.53 13.80 9.30
CA THR A 72 -13.66 12.97 8.81
C THR A 72 -13.22 11.52 8.54
N PRO A 73 -12.90 10.71 9.57
CA PRO A 73 -12.28 9.40 9.35
C PRO A 73 -13.21 8.30 8.85
N GLY A 74 -14.51 8.56 8.61
CA GLY A 74 -15.46 7.52 8.21
C GLY A 74 -16.88 8.05 8.01
N ALA A 75 -17.86 7.15 7.99
CA ALA A 75 -19.28 7.54 8.00
C ALA A 75 -19.56 8.38 9.26
N ASP A 76 -20.42 9.40 9.15
CA ASP A 76 -20.92 10.25 10.26
C ASP A 76 -21.79 9.47 11.26
N ARG A 77 -21.41 8.24 11.58
CA ARG A 77 -22.12 7.36 12.49
C ARG A 77 -21.20 7.05 13.66
N PRO A 78 -21.61 7.36 14.90
CA PRO A 78 -20.88 6.90 16.07
C PRO A 78 -20.81 5.37 16.04
N ALA A 79 -19.71 4.80 16.55
CA ALA A 79 -19.60 3.36 16.73
C ALA A 79 -20.80 2.85 17.57
N PRO A 80 -21.41 1.70 17.21
CA PRO A 80 -22.50 1.13 17.99
C PRO A 80 -22.04 0.93 19.43
N LYS A 81 -22.80 1.50 20.37
CA LYS A 81 -22.58 1.31 21.81
C LYS A 81 -23.25 0.00 22.21
N ARG A 82 -22.56 -0.80 23.04
CA ARG A 82 -23.18 -1.94 23.73
C ARG A 82 -24.13 -1.48 24.82
#